data_AF-A0ABD0P7T8-F1
#
_entry.id   AF-A0ABD0P7T8-F1
#
_cell.length_a   1.000
_cell.length_b   1.000
_cell.length_c   1.000
_cell.angle_alpha   90.00
_cell.angle_beta   90.00
_cell.angle_gamma   90.00
#
_symmetry.space_group_name_H-M   'P 1'
#
loop_
_entity.id
_entity.type
_entity.pdbx_description
1 polymer ?
#
loop_
_entity_poly.entity_id
_entity_poly.type
_entity_poly.pdbx_seq_one_letter_code
_entity_poly.pdbx_strand_id
1 'polypeptide(L)' 'SIDLTLPCPLEVFEMLVVPEQHYPLVCVAVSKGSHPDQVVTFGTVDANAANPAFTEP' A
#
# COMPACT_ATOMS: atom_id res chain seq x y z
N SER A 1 8.43 15.65 9.45
CA SER A 1 8.41 14.62 8.40
C SER A 1 8.25 13.28 9.07
N ILE A 2 7.46 12.36 8.50
CA ILE A 2 7.45 10.98 8.95
C ILE A 2 8.62 10.31 8.22
N ASP A 3 9.71 10.00 8.93
CA ASP A 3 10.78 9.19 8.36
C ASP A 3 10.32 7.72 8.39
N LEU A 4 9.72 7.28 7.29
CA LEU A 4 9.45 5.88 7.05
C LEU A 4 10.76 5.20 6.63
N THR A 5 11.63 4.91 7.59
CA THR A 5 12.67 3.90 7.37
C THR A 5 11.95 2.56 7.28
N LEU A 6 11.63 2.11 6.06
CA LEU A 6 11.00 0.82 5.86
C LEU A 6 11.82 -0.24 6.60
N PRO A 7 11.22 -0.96 7.56
CA PRO A 7 11.94 -2.02 8.24
C PRO A 7 12.43 -2.98 7.16
N CYS A 8 13.68 -3.45 7.27
CA CYS A 8 14.13 -4.62 6.50
C CYS A 8 13.00 -5.64 6.58
N PRO A 9 12.49 -6.19 5.45
CA PRO A 9 11.26 -6.94 5.43
C PRO A 9 11.31 -7.97 6.55
N LEU A 10 10.52 -7.74 7.60
CA LEU A 10 10.41 -8.67 8.71
C LEU A 10 10.11 -10.02 8.07
N GLU A 11 10.69 -11.12 8.54
CA GLU A 11 10.49 -12.48 7.96
C GLU A 11 9.01 -12.94 7.87
N VAL A 12 8.07 -12.08 8.29
CA VAL A 12 6.62 -12.24 8.33
C VAL A 12 5.90 -11.52 7.17
N PHE A 13 6.55 -10.58 6.47
CA PHE A 13 5.94 -9.82 5.36
C PHE A 13 6.67 -10.05 4.04
N GLU A 14 5.90 -10.39 3.00
CA GLU A 14 6.39 -10.51 1.63
C GLU A 14 6.24 -9.17 0.89
N MET A 15 7.32 -8.70 0.28
CA MET A 15 7.27 -7.55 -0.62
C MET A 15 6.80 -8.02 -2.00
N LEU A 16 5.63 -7.54 -2.42
CA LEU A 16 5.10 -7.82 -3.75
C LEU A 16 5.55 -6.73 -4.73
N VAL A 17 6.22 -7.13 -5.81
CA VAL A 17 6.51 -6.23 -6.95
C VAL A 17 5.30 -6.23 -7.86
N VAL A 18 4.51 -5.16 -7.79
CA VAL A 18 3.36 -4.98 -8.68
C VAL A 18 3.79 -4.11 -9.85
N PRO A 19 3.63 -4.58 -11.11
CA PRO A 19 3.88 -3.76 -12.28
C PRO A 19 3.11 -2.43 -12.18
N GLU A 20 3.72 -1.34 -12.66
CA GLU A 20 3.18 0.03 -12.64
C GLU A 20 3.06 0.71 -11.27
N GLN A 21 3.34 0.04 -10.14
CA GLN A 21 3.32 0.68 -8.82
C GLN A 21 4.71 1.16 -8.40
N HIS A 22 4.80 2.42 -7.97
CA HIS A 22 6.04 3.02 -7.53
C HIS A 22 6.33 2.66 -6.07
N TYR A 23 7.54 2.18 -5.79
CA TYR A 23 7.99 1.92 -4.43
C TYR A 23 8.38 3.24 -3.73
N PRO A 24 8.16 3.41 -2.41
CA PRO A 24 7.35 2.56 -1.55
C PRO A 24 5.86 2.94 -1.57
N LEU A 25 5.01 2.00 -1.97
CA LEU A 25 3.56 2.08 -1.78
C LEU A 25 3.18 1.12 -0.65
N VAL A 26 2.55 1.64 0.39
CA VAL A 26 2.22 0.87 1.60
C VAL A 26 0.73 0.58 1.64
N CYS A 27 0.36 -0.69 1.69
CA CYS A 27 -1.03 -1.09 1.98
C CYS A 27 -1.27 -1.07 3.49
N VAL A 28 -2.30 -0.36 3.91
CA VAL A 28 -2.63 -0.16 5.34
C VAL A 28 -4.05 -0.59 5.68
N ALA A 29 -4.90 -0.83 4.67
CA ALA A 29 -6.26 -1.30 4.85
C ALA A 29 -6.68 -2.23 3.71
N VAL A 30 -7.58 -3.17 4.02
CA VAL A 30 -8.19 -4.09 3.04
C VAL A 30 -9.69 -4.12 3.29
N SER A 31 -10.48 -4.00 2.22
CA SER A 31 -11.95 -4.13 2.24
C SER A 31 -12.42 -5.15 1.19
N LYS A 32 -13.71 -5.48 1.22
CA LYS A 32 -14.35 -6.25 0.15
C LYS A 32 -14.48 -5.36 -1.09
N GLY A 33 -14.11 -5.89 -2.25
CA GLY A 33 -14.21 -5.14 -3.49
C GLY A 33 -15.65 -4.76 -3.86
N SER A 34 -15.79 -3.64 -4.57
CA SER A 34 -17.06 -3.04 -4.98
C SER A 34 -17.59 -3.58 -6.32
N HIS A 35 -16.77 -4.32 -7.07
CA HIS A 35 -17.08 -4.83 -8.41
C HIS A 35 -16.99 -6.37 -8.48
N PRO A 36 -17.76 -7.04 -9.36
CA PRO A 36 -17.76 -8.51 -9.47
C PRO A 36 -16.38 -9.13 -9.74
N ASP A 37 -15.54 -8.43 -10.50
CA ASP A 37 -14.19 -8.88 -10.87
C ASP A 37 -13.10 -8.36 -9.90
N GLN A 38 -13.51 -7.67 -8.85
CA GLN A 38 -12.62 -7.12 -7.83
C GLN A 38 -12.93 -7.77 -6.49
N VAL A 39 -12.07 -8.69 -6.05
CA VAL A 39 -12.28 -9.44 -4.80
C VAL A 39 -12.07 -8.56 -3.56
N VAL A 40 -11.06 -7.70 -3.61
CA VAL A 40 -10.68 -6.80 -2.50
C VAL A 40 -10.34 -5.41 -3.02
N THR A 41 -10.48 -4.42 -2.16
CA THR A 41 -9.88 -3.09 -2.38
C THR A 41 -8.81 -2.86 -1.34
N PHE A 42 -7.71 -2.25 -1.78
CA PHE A 42 -6.59 -1.88 -0.92
C PHE A 42 -6.63 -0.39 -0.65
N GLY A 43 -6.63 0.00 0.63
CA GLY A 43 -6.32 1.35 1.05
C GLY A 43 -4.81 1.47 1.15
N THR A 44 -4.24 2.40 0.38
CA THR A 44 -2.79 2.58 0.24
C THR A 44 -2.36 3.98 0.65
N VAL A 45 -1.09 4.10 1.00
CA VAL A 45 -0.40 5.37 1.24
C VAL A 45 0.85 5.39 0.38
N ASP A 46 0.98 6.41 -0.46
CA ASP A 46 2.22 6.68 -1.19
C ASP A 46 3.18 7.44 -0.29
N ALA A 47 4.23 6.74 0.15
CA ALA A 47 5.26 7.32 1.00
C ALA A 47 6.22 8.25 0.24
N ASN A 48 6.12 8.31 -1.09
CA ASN A 48 6.83 9.31 -1.90
C ASN A 48 6.09 10.66 -1.96
N ALA A 49 4.82 10.71 -1.59
CA ALA A 49 4.01 11.92 -1.71
C ALA A 49 4.47 13.00 -0.71
N ALA A 50 4.51 14.26 -1.17
CA ALA A 50 4.86 15.40 -0.31
C ALA A 50 3.87 15.59 0.86
N ASN A 51 2.62 15.17 0.68
CA ASN A 51 1.60 15.09 1.72
C ASN A 51 0.84 13.76 1.59
N PRO A 52 1.28 12.69 2.28
CA PRO A 52 0.67 11.37 2.17
C PRO A 52 -0.77 11.39 2.65
N ALA A 53 -1.68 10.89 1.83
CA ALA A 53 -3.09 10.74 2.15
C ALA A 53 -3.50 9.27 1.97
N PHE A 54 -4.43 8.82 2.81
CA PHE A 54 -5.03 7.50 2.66
C PHE A 54 -5.97 7.51 1.46
N THR A 55 -5.78 6.56 0.55
CA THR A 55 -6.80 6.24 -0.44
C THR A 55 -7.88 5.38 0.21
N GLU A 56 -9.14 5.68 -0.10
CA GLU A 56 -10.27 4.90 0.43
C GLU A 56 -10.26 3.48 -0.16
N PRO A 57 -10.41 2.44 0.69
CA PRO A 57 -10.70 1.08 0.23
C PRO A 57 -12.18 0.87 -0.10
#